data_AF-A0A942C8X3-F1
#
_entry.id   AF-A0A942C8X3-F1
#
_cell.length_a   1.000
_cell.length_b   1.000
_cell.length_c   1.000
_cell.angle_alpha   90.00
_cell.angle_beta   90.00
_cell.angle_gamma   90.00
#
_symmetry.space_group_name_H-M   'P 1'
#
loop_
_entity.id
_entity.type
_entity.pdbx_description
1 polymer ?
#
loop_
_entity_poly.entity_id
_entity_poly.type
_entity_poly.pdbx_seq_one_letter_code
_entity_poly.pdbx_strand_id
1 'polypeptide(L)'
;MSRSSNEEVQENGFVTYSDGERSTCRDMSREETQRLQRDPEQLRQMRVITQRERDEVLGRRQTEAVLEATSLKIILRSTAQLDGFPDAKAAFIRAAAAWEAQIKNPISIIIDVDYGPTRFGQAYPSGVLGSTSTPSYRVGYDTLRNSLSQSATSAAETSLYNALPTSSVNTDIGAIGNASVTSPLMRALGLLAVDAATSDPAPAIGFNSAFNFDFDPTDGIAAGKTDFDAVAVHEMGHALGFVSNVGLFEISPTSTRALTVWDIFRFRPGTTMATFTAAARVLSTGGEQRFYDGHPELATSTGNPYGSGGDGRQASHWKADEQSGVYIGIMDPTLSSGVRKTMSSNDLQMLETVGYTISGTVTPPPPACTYSLSATTASAAITGGPGSVGVTSSSSTCAWSATSTASWISVTTGANGTGNGTVSYSVQPNSGSSRSGTITIAGQTFTVNQSGCSFTLSYSTNSFPSNSSTGSVIVTASGGTCSWAAVSNNSWITITGGAAGTGNGMVSYTLEANTSAASRTGSLTIAGRVFTITQAAPACTYTVGSFNTNFPARGGSVSIPVTTGSSCSWQAIENVSWLSFSPGSTVSGSRSVTLNVSNKNTVRSRSATVTIAGVTFTITQSGR
;
A
#
# COMPACT_ATOMS: atom_id res chain seq x y z
N MET A 1 -29.32 -53.41 13.65
CA MET A 1 -29.97 -52.61 14.71
C MET A 1 -31.12 -51.83 14.09
N SER A 2 -32.29 -51.88 14.72
CA SER A 2 -33.52 -51.19 14.30
C SER A 2 -33.30 -49.68 14.19
N ARG A 3 -33.64 -49.07 13.04
CA ARG A 3 -33.68 -47.61 12.87
C ARG A 3 -34.61 -47.02 13.94
N SER A 4 -34.07 -46.24 14.87
CA SER A 4 -34.89 -45.41 15.75
C SER A 4 -35.32 -44.18 14.94
N SER A 5 -36.60 -43.86 15.03
CA SER A 5 -37.32 -42.94 14.16
C SER A 5 -37.30 -41.51 14.70
N ASN A 6 -36.13 -40.90 14.94
CA ASN A 6 -36.04 -39.51 15.42
C ASN A 6 -34.70 -38.78 15.12
N GLU A 7 -33.99 -39.13 14.06
CA GLU A 7 -32.87 -38.31 13.57
C GLU A 7 -33.39 -37.29 12.55
N GLU A 8 -33.68 -36.07 13.01
CA GLU A 8 -34.10 -34.95 12.17
C GLU A 8 -32.92 -34.53 11.28
N VAL A 9 -33.01 -34.81 9.97
CA VAL A 9 -32.01 -34.42 8.99
C VAL A 9 -32.09 -32.91 8.77
N GLN A 10 -31.02 -32.19 9.10
CA GLN A 10 -30.89 -30.77 8.84
C GLN A 10 -30.03 -30.56 7.59
N GLU A 11 -30.52 -29.84 6.60
CA GLU A 11 -29.76 -29.53 5.38
C GLU A 11 -29.01 -28.21 5.58
N ASN A 12 -27.67 -28.26 5.63
CA ASN A 12 -26.84 -27.06 5.65
C ASN A 12 -26.66 -26.59 4.20
N GLY A 13 -27.03 -25.35 3.91
CA GLY A 13 -27.02 -24.82 2.56
C GLY A 13 -26.13 -23.59 2.42
N PHE A 14 -25.33 -23.52 1.37
CA PHE A 14 -24.39 -22.47 1.01
C PHE A 14 -24.71 -21.92 -0.38
N VAL A 15 -24.41 -20.65 -0.60
CA VAL A 15 -24.56 -19.94 -1.88
C VAL A 15 -23.35 -19.07 -2.13
N THR A 16 -22.81 -19.17 -3.34
CA THR A 16 -21.74 -18.33 -3.86
C THR A 16 -22.38 -17.18 -4.66
N TYR A 17 -22.07 -15.93 -4.34
CA TYR A 17 -22.46 -14.75 -5.11
C TYR A 17 -21.27 -14.19 -5.86
N SER A 18 -21.51 -13.62 -7.04
CA SER A 18 -20.51 -12.80 -7.71
C SER A 18 -21.02 -11.39 -7.97
N ASP A 19 -20.15 -10.41 -7.72
CA ASP A 19 -20.37 -8.99 -8.07
C ASP A 19 -19.76 -8.62 -9.44
N GLY A 20 -19.23 -9.60 -10.17
CA GLY A 20 -18.56 -9.42 -11.46
C GLY A 20 -17.04 -9.25 -11.36
N GLU A 21 -16.50 -8.89 -10.19
CA GLU A 21 -15.05 -8.85 -9.94
C GLU A 21 -14.60 -10.04 -9.11
N ARG A 22 -15.47 -10.51 -8.20
CA ARG A 22 -15.13 -11.52 -7.21
C ARG A 22 -16.32 -12.42 -6.88
N SER A 23 -16.02 -13.63 -6.43
CA SER A 23 -16.99 -14.58 -5.87
C SER A 23 -16.91 -14.61 -4.34
N THR A 24 -18.04 -14.70 -3.65
CA THR A 24 -18.16 -14.70 -2.17
C THR A 24 -19.15 -15.78 -1.71
N CYS A 25 -18.80 -16.59 -0.71
CA CYS A 25 -19.68 -17.62 -0.16
C CYS A 25 -20.39 -17.18 1.16
N ARG A 26 -21.64 -17.62 1.37
CA ARG A 26 -22.41 -17.51 2.63
C ARG A 26 -23.43 -18.65 2.77
N ASP A 27 -24.04 -18.84 3.95
CA ASP A 27 -25.20 -19.74 4.08
C ASP A 27 -26.40 -19.20 3.28
N MET A 28 -27.22 -20.12 2.78
CA MET A 28 -28.53 -19.85 2.19
C MET A 28 -29.46 -19.19 3.21
N SER A 29 -30.22 -18.19 2.77
CA SER A 29 -31.37 -17.69 3.53
C SER A 29 -32.46 -18.76 3.63
N ARG A 30 -33.39 -18.65 4.59
CA ARG A 30 -34.52 -19.59 4.68
C ARG A 30 -35.34 -19.63 3.39
N GLU A 31 -35.53 -18.49 2.75
CA GLU A 31 -36.23 -18.38 1.47
C GLU A 31 -35.45 -19.05 0.33
N GLU A 32 -34.13 -18.91 0.31
CA GLU A 32 -33.26 -19.56 -0.68
C GLU A 32 -33.23 -21.07 -0.48
N THR A 33 -33.12 -21.55 0.76
CA THR A 33 -33.21 -22.98 1.09
C THR A 33 -34.52 -23.59 0.61
N GLN A 34 -35.65 -22.87 0.76
CA GLN A 34 -36.95 -23.32 0.25
C GLN A 34 -37.03 -23.29 -1.28
N ARG A 35 -36.52 -22.22 -1.92
CA ARG A 35 -36.57 -22.06 -3.38
C ARG A 35 -35.64 -22.98 -4.14
N LEU A 36 -34.49 -23.30 -3.55
CA LEU A 36 -33.48 -24.16 -4.16
C LEU A 36 -33.67 -25.64 -3.78
N GLN A 37 -34.79 -26.02 -3.15
CA GLN A 37 -35.10 -27.43 -2.91
C GLN A 37 -35.11 -28.20 -4.24
N ARG A 38 -34.39 -29.32 -4.26
CA ARG A 38 -34.23 -30.13 -5.47
C ARG A 38 -35.59 -30.65 -5.94
N ASP A 39 -35.84 -30.52 -7.24
CA ASP A 39 -37.05 -31.09 -7.85
C ASP A 39 -37.03 -32.63 -7.70
N PRO A 40 -38.03 -33.24 -7.05
CA PRO A 40 -38.13 -34.69 -6.91
C PRO A 40 -38.11 -35.45 -8.24
N GLU A 41 -38.58 -34.86 -9.34
CA GLU A 41 -38.51 -35.48 -10.67
C GLU A 41 -37.08 -35.50 -11.21
N GLN A 42 -36.34 -34.40 -11.06
CA GLN A 42 -34.91 -34.34 -11.42
C GLN A 42 -34.09 -35.35 -10.63
N LEU A 43 -34.35 -35.49 -9.33
CA LEU A 43 -33.68 -36.47 -8.47
C LEU A 43 -33.85 -37.92 -8.96
N ARG A 44 -34.99 -38.25 -9.59
CA ARG A 44 -35.24 -39.59 -10.16
C ARG A 44 -34.49 -39.84 -11.46
N GLN A 45 -34.07 -38.78 -12.15
CA GLN A 45 -33.37 -38.83 -13.43
C GLN A 45 -31.85 -38.71 -13.31
N MET A 46 -31.33 -38.54 -12.08
CA MET A 46 -29.90 -38.43 -11.81
C MET A 46 -29.14 -39.65 -12.33
N ARG A 47 -28.04 -39.40 -13.04
CA ARG A 47 -27.20 -40.44 -13.63
C ARG A 47 -25.83 -40.47 -12.95
N VAL A 48 -25.37 -41.66 -12.59
CA VAL A 48 -23.98 -41.82 -12.09
C VAL A 48 -23.00 -41.54 -13.22
N ILE A 49 -22.02 -40.66 -12.97
CA ILE A 49 -20.86 -40.50 -13.85
C ILE A 49 -20.01 -41.76 -13.75
N THR A 50 -19.86 -42.46 -14.88
CA THR A 50 -19.22 -43.78 -14.91
C THR A 50 -17.71 -43.67 -14.70
N GLN A 51 -17.09 -44.76 -14.22
CA GLN A 51 -15.64 -44.82 -14.08
C GLN A 51 -14.91 -44.53 -15.40
N ARG A 52 -15.47 -45.00 -16.52
CA ARG A 52 -14.92 -44.73 -17.85
C ARG A 52 -14.88 -43.23 -18.16
N GLU A 53 -15.98 -42.51 -17.92
CA GLU A 53 -16.03 -41.05 -18.12
C GLU A 53 -15.01 -40.34 -17.23
N ARG A 54 -14.79 -40.84 -16.01
CA ARG A 54 -13.77 -40.30 -15.10
C ARG A 54 -12.35 -40.53 -15.63
N ASP A 55 -12.04 -41.75 -16.05
CA ASP A 55 -10.71 -42.13 -16.54
C ASP A 55 -10.35 -41.36 -17.82
N GLU A 56 -11.33 -41.13 -18.70
CA GLU A 56 -11.18 -40.32 -19.91
C GLU A 56 -10.81 -38.86 -19.56
N VAL A 57 -11.47 -38.24 -18.59
CA VAL A 57 -11.17 -36.86 -18.14
C VAL A 57 -9.82 -36.77 -17.43
N LEU A 58 -9.47 -37.77 -16.61
CA LEU A 58 -8.26 -37.75 -15.80
C LEU A 58 -7.02 -38.28 -16.55
N GLY A 59 -7.18 -38.76 -17.79
CA GLY A 59 -6.09 -39.31 -18.60
C GLY A 59 -5.47 -40.59 -18.05
N ARG A 60 -6.21 -41.38 -17.24
CA ARG A 60 -5.72 -42.61 -16.60
C ARG A 60 -5.74 -43.79 -17.58
N ARG A 61 -4.71 -44.65 -17.56
CA ARG A 61 -4.70 -45.91 -18.36
C ARG A 61 -5.38 -47.03 -17.57
N GLN A 62 -6.16 -47.90 -18.25
CA GLN A 62 -6.91 -49.01 -17.61
C GLN A 62 -6.09 -49.94 -16.69
N THR A 63 -4.76 -50.00 -16.85
CA THR A 63 -3.86 -50.80 -15.99
C THR A 63 -3.49 -50.16 -14.64
N GLU A 64 -3.84 -48.89 -14.39
CA GLU A 64 -3.64 -48.23 -13.07
C GLU A 64 -4.83 -48.48 -12.12
N ALA A 65 -5.89 -49.14 -12.59
CA ALA A 65 -7.16 -49.33 -11.88
C ALA A 65 -7.12 -50.38 -10.74
N VAL A 66 -5.95 -50.92 -10.38
CA VAL A 66 -5.82 -51.95 -9.35
C VAL A 66 -5.00 -51.39 -8.19
N LEU A 67 -5.67 -50.66 -7.29
CA LEU A 67 -5.35 -50.46 -5.85
C LEU A 67 -6.30 -49.40 -5.23
N GLU A 68 -7.62 -49.53 -5.39
CA GLU A 68 -8.62 -48.56 -4.89
C GLU A 68 -9.57 -49.22 -3.86
N ALA A 69 -9.00 -49.88 -2.85
CA ALA A 69 -9.76 -50.43 -1.71
C ALA A 69 -9.42 -49.76 -0.37
N THR A 70 -8.62 -48.68 -0.39
CA THR A 70 -8.04 -48.05 0.81
C THR A 70 -8.15 -46.52 0.82
N SER A 71 -9.11 -45.94 0.10
CA SER A 71 -9.27 -44.49 -0.06
C SER A 71 -10.73 -44.07 -0.24
N LEU A 72 -10.99 -42.77 -0.08
CA LEU A 72 -12.30 -42.18 -0.31
C LEU A 72 -12.69 -42.38 -1.78
N LYS A 73 -13.95 -42.76 -2.00
CA LYS A 73 -14.58 -42.79 -3.32
C LYS A 73 -15.76 -41.82 -3.39
N ILE A 74 -15.68 -40.84 -4.28
CA ILE A 74 -16.74 -39.87 -4.55
C ILE A 74 -17.50 -40.32 -5.80
N ILE A 75 -18.74 -40.74 -5.60
CA ILE A 75 -19.67 -41.11 -6.66
C ILE A 75 -20.45 -39.85 -7.06
N LEU A 76 -20.05 -39.24 -8.18
CA LEU A 76 -20.78 -38.11 -8.75
C LEU A 76 -22.04 -38.59 -9.47
N ARG A 77 -23.18 -37.98 -9.18
CA ARG A 77 -24.40 -38.10 -9.99
C ARG A 77 -24.68 -36.78 -10.69
N SER A 78 -24.80 -36.80 -12.01
CA SER A 78 -25.13 -35.62 -12.82
C SER A 78 -26.61 -35.57 -13.17
N THR A 79 -27.13 -34.36 -13.31
CA THR A 79 -28.39 -34.10 -14.01
C THR A 79 -28.22 -34.31 -15.52
N ALA A 80 -29.34 -34.51 -16.24
CA ALA A 80 -29.33 -34.48 -17.70
C ALA A 80 -28.89 -33.11 -18.26
N GLN A 81 -29.12 -32.03 -17.50
CA GLN A 81 -28.68 -30.68 -17.85
C GLN A 81 -27.15 -30.59 -17.89
N LEU A 82 -26.48 -31.02 -16.81
CA LEU A 82 -25.01 -31.03 -16.73
C LEU A 82 -24.37 -31.92 -17.79
N ASP A 83 -25.01 -33.03 -18.19
CA ASP A 83 -24.51 -33.88 -19.27
C ASP A 83 -24.39 -33.14 -20.63
N GLY A 84 -25.08 -32.00 -20.80
CA GLY A 84 -24.91 -31.09 -21.94
C GLY A 84 -23.71 -30.14 -21.87
N PHE A 85 -22.97 -30.11 -20.74
CA PHE A 85 -21.84 -29.22 -20.48
C PHE A 85 -20.57 -30.01 -20.13
N PRO A 86 -19.85 -30.57 -21.13
CA PRO A 86 -18.74 -31.48 -20.90
C PRO A 86 -17.59 -30.86 -20.09
N ASP A 87 -17.28 -29.57 -20.28
CA ASP A 87 -16.18 -28.91 -19.58
C ASP A 87 -16.48 -28.71 -18.08
N ALA A 88 -17.69 -28.29 -17.73
CA ALA A 88 -18.15 -28.19 -16.34
C ALA A 88 -18.16 -29.56 -15.66
N LYS A 89 -18.62 -30.59 -16.38
CA LYS A 89 -18.62 -31.97 -15.89
C LYS A 89 -17.21 -32.49 -15.66
N ALA A 90 -16.28 -32.22 -16.57
CA ALA A 90 -14.87 -32.55 -16.42
C ALA A 90 -14.26 -31.87 -15.19
N ALA A 91 -14.61 -30.61 -14.94
CA ALA A 91 -14.16 -29.89 -13.76
C ALA A 91 -14.68 -30.48 -12.44
N PHE A 92 -15.96 -30.89 -12.36
CA PHE A 92 -16.46 -31.65 -11.20
C PHE A 92 -15.70 -32.97 -10.98
N ILE A 93 -15.37 -33.69 -12.05
CA ILE A 93 -14.59 -34.94 -11.97
C ILE A 93 -13.19 -34.67 -11.40
N ARG A 94 -12.52 -33.58 -11.83
CA ARG A 94 -11.21 -33.18 -11.30
C ARG A 94 -11.28 -32.73 -9.85
N ALA A 95 -12.29 -31.95 -9.48
CA ALA A 95 -12.52 -31.54 -8.10
C ALA A 95 -12.72 -32.73 -7.16
N ALA A 96 -13.53 -33.72 -7.58
CA ALA A 96 -13.71 -34.96 -6.83
C ALA A 96 -12.38 -35.74 -6.71
N ALA A 97 -11.66 -35.90 -7.82
CA ALA A 97 -10.37 -36.59 -7.83
C ALA A 97 -9.32 -35.90 -6.92
N ALA A 98 -9.38 -34.57 -6.81
CA ALA A 98 -8.48 -33.82 -5.95
C ALA A 98 -8.68 -34.17 -4.47
N TRP A 99 -9.91 -34.34 -4.00
CA TRP A 99 -10.21 -34.79 -2.64
C TRP A 99 -9.92 -36.29 -2.42
N GLU A 100 -10.30 -37.15 -3.37
CA GLU A 100 -10.01 -38.60 -3.33
C GLU A 100 -8.51 -38.90 -3.24
N ALA A 101 -7.68 -38.10 -3.91
CA ALA A 101 -6.23 -38.25 -3.84
C ALA A 101 -5.68 -38.08 -2.41
N GLN A 102 -6.32 -37.23 -1.61
CA GLN A 102 -5.86 -36.85 -0.28
C GLN A 102 -6.47 -37.72 0.82
N ILE A 103 -7.76 -38.08 0.73
CA ILE A 103 -8.50 -38.75 1.81
C ILE A 103 -8.38 -40.27 1.70
N LYS A 104 -7.92 -40.91 2.77
CA LYS A 104 -7.63 -42.36 2.87
C LYS A 104 -8.67 -43.17 3.64
N ASN A 105 -9.76 -42.56 4.10
CA ASN A 105 -10.88 -43.33 4.65
C ASN A 105 -11.47 -44.23 3.56
N PRO A 106 -11.57 -45.56 3.76
CA PRO A 106 -12.13 -46.48 2.78
C PRO A 106 -13.66 -46.43 2.80
N ILE A 107 -14.21 -45.29 2.40
CA ILE A 107 -15.65 -45.02 2.38
C ILE A 107 -16.07 -44.59 0.97
N SER A 108 -17.33 -44.79 0.63
CA SER A 108 -17.93 -44.17 -0.55
C SER A 108 -19.00 -43.15 -0.16
N ILE A 109 -18.98 -42.01 -0.86
CA ILE A 109 -19.98 -40.94 -0.71
C ILE A 109 -20.59 -40.63 -2.07
N ILE A 110 -21.82 -40.11 -2.07
CA ILE A 110 -22.50 -39.65 -3.28
C ILE A 110 -22.59 -38.13 -3.23
N ILE A 111 -22.24 -37.45 -4.32
CA ILE A 111 -22.49 -36.00 -4.47
C ILE A 111 -23.27 -35.79 -5.76
N ASP A 112 -24.41 -35.12 -5.64
CA ASP A 112 -25.22 -34.70 -6.77
C ASP A 112 -24.64 -33.40 -7.32
N VAL A 113 -24.42 -33.34 -8.63
CA VAL A 113 -23.82 -32.19 -9.31
C VAL A 113 -24.68 -31.69 -10.46
N ASP A 114 -24.74 -30.37 -10.62
CA ASP A 114 -25.47 -29.71 -11.68
C ASP A 114 -24.73 -28.46 -12.22
N TYR A 115 -24.95 -28.16 -13.49
CA TYR A 115 -24.49 -26.92 -14.12
C TYR A 115 -25.50 -26.52 -15.19
N GLY A 116 -25.88 -25.23 -15.21
CA GLY A 116 -26.78 -24.68 -16.21
C GLY A 116 -27.64 -23.54 -15.67
N PRO A 117 -28.73 -23.17 -16.37
CA PRO A 117 -29.57 -22.03 -15.98
C PRO A 117 -30.45 -22.33 -14.76
N THR A 118 -30.59 -23.59 -14.36
CA THR A 118 -31.35 -24.03 -13.19
C THR A 118 -30.48 -24.89 -12.27
N ARG A 119 -30.80 -24.89 -10.98
CA ARG A 119 -30.24 -25.75 -9.95
C ARG A 119 -31.20 -26.91 -9.67
N PHE A 120 -30.89 -28.11 -10.15
CA PHE A 120 -31.72 -29.32 -10.00
C PHE A 120 -33.20 -29.05 -10.32
N GLY A 121 -33.46 -28.34 -11.43
CA GLY A 121 -34.81 -27.98 -11.89
C GLY A 121 -35.38 -26.67 -11.33
N GLN A 122 -34.72 -26.03 -10.36
CA GLN A 122 -35.17 -24.75 -9.79
C GLN A 122 -34.36 -23.56 -10.31
N ALA A 123 -35.01 -22.42 -10.56
CA ALA A 123 -34.30 -21.22 -11.01
C ALA A 123 -33.37 -20.69 -9.91
N TYR A 124 -32.16 -20.25 -10.30
CA TYR A 124 -31.25 -19.56 -9.41
C TYR A 124 -31.82 -18.19 -8.98
N PRO A 125 -31.71 -17.82 -7.69
CA PRO A 125 -31.91 -16.44 -7.27
C PRO A 125 -30.93 -15.49 -7.97
N SER A 126 -31.30 -14.21 -8.09
CA SER A 126 -30.45 -13.19 -8.71
C SER A 126 -29.09 -13.08 -7.99
N GLY A 127 -28.00 -13.02 -8.76
CA GLY A 127 -26.64 -12.88 -8.23
C GLY A 127 -26.00 -14.17 -7.72
N VAL A 128 -26.73 -15.29 -7.68
CA VAL A 128 -26.21 -16.59 -7.23
C VAL A 128 -25.43 -17.27 -8.36
N LEU A 129 -24.12 -17.38 -8.16
CA LEU A 129 -23.17 -18.07 -9.03
C LEU A 129 -23.17 -19.58 -8.78
N GLY A 130 -23.29 -20.00 -7.52
CA GLY A 130 -23.14 -21.38 -7.09
C GLY A 130 -23.93 -21.67 -5.83
N SER A 131 -24.15 -22.94 -5.54
CA SER A 131 -24.84 -23.36 -4.32
C SER A 131 -24.51 -24.79 -3.94
N THR A 132 -24.34 -25.03 -2.65
CA THR A 132 -24.07 -26.34 -2.08
C THR A 132 -25.08 -26.63 -0.99
N SER A 133 -25.61 -27.84 -0.92
CA SER A 133 -26.34 -28.29 0.25
C SER A 133 -25.78 -29.63 0.73
N THR A 134 -25.68 -29.81 2.05
CA THR A 134 -25.12 -31.02 2.65
C THR A 134 -26.04 -31.53 3.77
N PRO A 135 -26.53 -32.78 3.68
CA PRO A 135 -27.27 -33.42 4.76
C PRO A 135 -26.41 -33.54 6.01
N SER A 136 -26.93 -33.09 7.14
CA SER A 136 -26.29 -33.18 8.45
C SER A 136 -27.23 -33.81 9.47
N TYR A 137 -26.65 -34.54 10.42
CA TYR A 137 -27.38 -35.26 11.45
C TYR A 137 -26.92 -34.81 12.82
N ARG A 138 -27.86 -34.85 13.76
CA ARG A 138 -27.60 -34.53 15.16
C ARG A 138 -27.18 -35.80 15.90
N VAL A 139 -26.03 -35.73 16.56
CA VAL A 139 -25.53 -36.81 17.42
C VAL A 139 -25.20 -36.25 18.81
N GLY A 140 -25.23 -37.12 19.83
CA GLY A 140 -24.71 -36.78 21.15
C GLY A 140 -23.22 -36.45 21.04
N TYR A 141 -22.77 -35.39 21.73
CA TYR A 141 -21.36 -34.98 21.69
C TYR A 141 -20.43 -36.06 22.25
N ASP A 142 -20.86 -36.80 23.27
CA ASP A 142 -20.16 -37.96 23.82
C ASP A 142 -19.96 -39.08 22.78
N THR A 143 -20.98 -39.34 21.95
CA THR A 143 -20.93 -40.31 20.84
C THR A 143 -19.94 -39.86 19.77
N LEU A 144 -19.99 -38.58 19.39
CA LEU A 144 -19.03 -37.99 18.45
C LEU A 144 -17.60 -38.07 18.99
N ARG A 145 -17.38 -37.66 20.25
CA ARG A 145 -16.07 -37.69 20.91
C ARG A 145 -15.49 -39.10 20.91
N ASN A 146 -16.29 -40.10 21.25
CA ASN A 146 -15.86 -41.50 21.24
C ASN A 146 -15.49 -41.99 19.84
N SER A 147 -16.18 -41.50 18.81
CA SER A 147 -15.89 -41.83 17.41
C SER A 147 -14.59 -41.17 16.95
N LEU A 148 -14.37 -39.89 17.28
CA LEU A 148 -13.10 -39.18 17.05
C LEU A 148 -11.93 -39.91 17.72
N SER A 149 -12.07 -40.27 19.00
CA SER A 149 -11.03 -41.02 19.72
C SER A 149 -10.72 -42.37 19.08
N GLN A 150 -11.70 -43.03 18.46
CA GLN A 150 -11.50 -44.31 17.74
C GLN A 150 -10.92 -44.12 16.34
N SER A 151 -11.17 -42.98 15.69
CA SER A 151 -10.65 -42.67 14.37
C SER A 151 -9.22 -42.13 14.38
N ALA A 152 -8.66 -41.81 15.56
CA ALA A 152 -7.29 -41.31 15.69
C ALA A 152 -6.28 -42.24 15.02
N THR A 153 -5.48 -41.68 14.11
CA THR A 153 -4.46 -42.42 13.36
C THR A 153 -3.03 -42.09 13.81
N SER A 154 -2.88 -41.05 14.63
CA SER A 154 -1.60 -40.56 15.16
C SER A 154 -1.63 -40.32 16.68
N ALA A 155 -0.44 -40.21 17.28
CA ALA A 155 -0.28 -39.85 18.69
C ALA A 155 -0.75 -38.41 18.98
N ALA A 156 -0.63 -37.50 18.00
CA ALA A 156 -1.10 -36.13 18.11
C ALA A 156 -2.63 -36.07 18.19
N GLU A 157 -3.34 -36.74 17.28
CA GLU A 157 -4.81 -36.86 17.31
C GLU A 157 -5.29 -37.55 18.59
N THR A 158 -4.62 -38.63 19.00
CA THR A 158 -4.94 -39.33 20.25
C THR A 158 -4.86 -38.36 21.43
N SER A 159 -3.81 -37.53 21.50
CA SER A 159 -3.63 -36.55 22.56
C SER A 159 -4.68 -35.43 22.50
N LEU A 160 -4.96 -34.93 21.30
CA LEU A 160 -5.96 -33.88 21.05
C LEU A 160 -7.37 -34.34 21.44
N TYR A 161 -7.80 -35.52 20.98
CA TYR A 161 -9.12 -36.05 21.26
C TYR A 161 -9.29 -36.47 22.73
N ASN A 162 -8.23 -36.96 23.37
CA ASN A 162 -8.27 -37.20 24.82
C ASN A 162 -8.44 -35.91 25.62
N ALA A 163 -7.92 -34.79 25.13
CA ALA A 163 -8.09 -33.47 25.75
C ALA A 163 -9.48 -32.84 25.51
N LEU A 164 -10.33 -33.42 24.65
CA LEU A 164 -11.71 -32.95 24.47
C LEU A 164 -12.55 -33.17 25.75
N PRO A 165 -13.41 -32.20 26.15
CA PRO A 165 -14.37 -32.36 27.25
C PRO A 165 -15.18 -33.66 27.13
N THR A 166 -15.64 -34.25 28.22
CA THR A 166 -16.18 -35.64 28.20
C THR A 166 -17.66 -35.75 27.81
N SER A 167 -18.54 -34.87 28.31
CA SER A 167 -20.00 -35.00 28.13
C SER A 167 -20.67 -33.82 27.43
N SER A 168 -20.07 -32.64 27.51
CA SER A 168 -20.52 -31.44 26.83
C SER A 168 -19.35 -30.50 26.61
N VAL A 169 -19.47 -29.63 25.62
CA VAL A 169 -18.47 -28.63 25.29
C VAL A 169 -18.90 -27.28 25.85
N ASN A 170 -18.03 -26.65 26.63
CA ASN A 170 -18.24 -25.28 27.06
C ASN A 170 -18.09 -24.36 25.85
N THR A 171 -19.09 -23.51 25.62
CA THR A 171 -19.05 -22.46 24.59
C THR A 171 -19.31 -21.10 25.22
N ASP A 172 -19.02 -20.04 24.48
CA ASP A 172 -19.32 -18.65 24.88
C ASP A 172 -20.83 -18.34 24.99
N ILE A 173 -21.70 -19.24 24.53
CA ILE A 173 -23.16 -19.16 24.71
C ILE A 173 -23.70 -20.19 25.71
N GLY A 174 -22.85 -20.95 26.39
CA GLY A 174 -23.21 -22.00 27.36
C GLY A 174 -22.78 -23.40 26.93
N ALA A 175 -22.93 -24.38 27.83
CA ALA A 175 -22.53 -25.76 27.54
C ALA A 175 -23.46 -26.42 26.50
N ILE A 176 -22.88 -27.15 25.54
CA ILE A 176 -23.60 -27.83 24.47
C ILE A 176 -23.25 -29.32 24.47
N GLY A 177 -24.28 -30.19 24.53
CA GLY A 177 -24.15 -31.64 24.55
C GLY A 177 -24.45 -32.35 23.23
N ASN A 178 -24.71 -31.60 22.15
CA ASN A 178 -25.03 -32.15 20.83
C ASN A 178 -24.07 -31.62 19.77
N ALA A 179 -23.81 -32.43 18.75
CA ALA A 179 -23.07 -32.03 17.56
C ALA A 179 -23.90 -32.25 16.29
N SER A 180 -23.65 -31.43 15.28
CA SER A 180 -24.16 -31.56 13.91
C SER A 180 -23.03 -32.06 13.03
N VAL A 181 -23.22 -33.22 12.40
CA VAL A 181 -22.18 -33.90 11.62
C VAL A 181 -22.69 -34.12 10.20
N THR A 182 -21.92 -33.73 9.19
CA THR A 182 -22.28 -33.94 7.78
C THR A 182 -22.28 -35.42 7.44
N SER A 183 -23.13 -35.83 6.50
CA SER A 183 -23.26 -37.24 6.12
C SER A 183 -21.94 -37.88 5.65
N PRO A 184 -21.04 -37.21 4.89
CA PRO A 184 -19.73 -37.77 4.57
C PRO A 184 -18.86 -38.00 5.81
N LEU A 185 -18.83 -37.02 6.73
CA LEU A 185 -18.01 -37.10 7.93
C LEU A 185 -18.52 -38.17 8.90
N MET A 186 -19.83 -38.39 8.98
CA MET A 186 -20.39 -39.50 9.76
C MET A 186 -19.90 -40.86 9.26
N ARG A 187 -19.74 -41.06 7.95
CA ARG A 187 -19.21 -42.32 7.40
C ARG A 187 -17.73 -42.47 7.74
N ALA A 188 -16.95 -41.39 7.63
CA ALA A 188 -15.53 -41.39 8.00
C ALA A 188 -15.32 -41.76 9.48
N LEU A 189 -16.22 -41.30 10.35
CA LEU A 189 -16.24 -41.58 11.79
C LEU A 189 -16.91 -42.92 12.17
N GLY A 190 -17.39 -43.71 11.20
CA GLY A 190 -18.06 -44.99 11.46
C GLY A 190 -19.46 -44.88 12.06
N LEU A 191 -20.08 -43.70 12.02
CA LEU A 191 -21.44 -43.44 12.49
C LEU A 191 -22.52 -43.78 11.44
N LEU A 192 -22.12 -43.90 10.17
CA LEU A 192 -22.94 -44.42 9.08
C LEU A 192 -22.20 -45.56 8.37
N ALA A 193 -22.94 -46.34 7.56
CA ALA A 193 -22.34 -47.40 6.75
C ALA A 193 -21.21 -46.84 5.88
N VAL A 194 -20.12 -47.59 5.71
CA VAL A 194 -18.95 -47.13 4.95
C VAL A 194 -19.28 -46.80 3.49
N ASP A 195 -20.24 -47.53 2.90
CA ASP A 195 -20.70 -47.28 1.54
C ASP A 195 -22.02 -46.52 1.50
N ALA A 196 -22.07 -45.45 0.70
CA ALA A 196 -23.29 -44.70 0.45
C ALA A 196 -24.25 -45.48 -0.45
N ALA A 197 -25.46 -45.69 0.02
CA ALA A 197 -26.54 -46.24 -0.79
C ALA A 197 -27.13 -45.12 -1.67
N THR A 198 -27.61 -45.46 -2.87
CA THR A 198 -28.23 -44.50 -3.79
C THR A 198 -29.50 -43.84 -3.24
N SER A 199 -30.13 -44.46 -2.25
CA SER A 199 -31.29 -43.95 -1.50
C SER A 199 -30.92 -42.97 -0.39
N ASP A 200 -29.64 -42.88 -0.02
CA ASP A 200 -29.20 -41.98 1.05
C ASP A 200 -29.28 -40.52 0.57
N PRO A 201 -29.66 -39.58 1.45
CA PRO A 201 -29.56 -38.16 1.14
C PRO A 201 -28.11 -37.81 0.78
N ALA A 202 -27.91 -37.26 -0.42
CA ALA A 202 -26.61 -36.84 -0.91
C ALA A 202 -26.45 -35.32 -0.81
N PRO A 203 -25.23 -34.82 -0.50
CA PRO A 203 -24.84 -33.45 -0.81
C PRO A 203 -25.13 -33.09 -2.27
N ALA A 204 -25.45 -31.83 -2.52
CA ALA A 204 -25.85 -31.34 -3.84
C ALA A 204 -25.18 -30.00 -4.16
N ILE A 205 -24.40 -29.97 -5.25
CA ILE A 205 -23.64 -28.81 -5.70
C ILE A 205 -24.15 -28.40 -7.08
N GLY A 206 -24.52 -27.14 -7.26
CA GLY A 206 -24.98 -26.64 -8.55
C GLY A 206 -24.43 -25.26 -8.86
N PHE A 207 -23.93 -25.06 -10.08
CA PHE A 207 -23.44 -23.77 -10.57
C PHE A 207 -24.28 -23.19 -11.72
N ASN A 208 -24.46 -21.86 -11.67
CA ASN A 208 -25.30 -21.11 -12.59
C ASN A 208 -24.54 -20.73 -13.87
N SER A 209 -24.98 -21.25 -15.02
CA SER A 209 -24.33 -20.98 -16.31
C SER A 209 -24.46 -19.54 -16.82
N ALA A 210 -25.20 -18.68 -16.12
CA ALA A 210 -25.25 -17.24 -16.44
C ALA A 210 -23.94 -16.50 -16.10
N PHE A 211 -23.02 -17.11 -15.35
CA PHE A 211 -21.74 -16.52 -14.96
C PHE A 211 -20.58 -17.03 -15.82
N ASN A 212 -19.55 -16.20 -15.94
CA ASN A 212 -18.37 -16.50 -16.74
C ASN A 212 -17.37 -17.35 -15.94
N PHE A 213 -17.22 -18.60 -16.37
CA PHE A 213 -16.30 -19.55 -15.77
C PHE A 213 -15.13 -19.89 -16.69
N ASP A 214 -13.98 -20.09 -16.08
CA ASP A 214 -12.85 -20.78 -16.66
C ASP A 214 -12.87 -22.25 -16.22
N PHE A 215 -12.88 -23.17 -17.17
CA PHE A 215 -13.02 -24.60 -16.90
C PHE A 215 -11.71 -25.36 -17.04
N ASP A 216 -10.62 -24.73 -17.48
CA ASP A 216 -9.33 -25.39 -17.63
C ASP A 216 -8.24 -24.60 -16.88
N PRO A 217 -7.94 -24.95 -15.63
CA PRO A 217 -6.92 -24.22 -14.87
C PRO A 217 -5.49 -24.46 -15.38
N THR A 218 -5.27 -25.35 -16.36
CA THR A 218 -3.92 -25.71 -16.83
C THR A 218 -3.30 -24.68 -17.78
N ASP A 219 -4.13 -23.81 -18.39
CA ASP A 219 -3.67 -22.73 -19.25
C ASP A 219 -3.64 -21.35 -18.55
N GLY A 220 -3.90 -21.35 -17.23
CA GLY A 220 -4.11 -20.15 -16.41
C GLY A 220 -5.59 -19.89 -16.19
N ILE A 221 -5.95 -18.76 -15.59
CA ILE A 221 -7.35 -18.33 -15.46
C ILE A 221 -7.51 -17.03 -16.23
N ALA A 222 -8.37 -17.02 -17.24
CA ALA A 222 -8.56 -15.82 -18.04
C ALA A 222 -9.11 -14.66 -17.21
N ALA A 223 -8.67 -13.43 -17.54
CA ALA A 223 -9.14 -12.22 -16.87
C ALA A 223 -10.68 -12.10 -16.96
N GLY A 224 -11.32 -11.75 -15.83
CA GLY A 224 -12.78 -11.62 -15.75
C GLY A 224 -13.54 -12.95 -15.70
N LYS A 225 -12.86 -14.10 -15.63
CA LYS A 225 -13.47 -15.40 -15.39
C LYS A 225 -13.21 -15.90 -13.97
N THR A 226 -14.20 -16.62 -13.42
CA THR A 226 -14.04 -17.37 -12.16
C THR A 226 -13.52 -18.76 -12.48
N ASP A 227 -12.48 -19.20 -11.77
CA ASP A 227 -11.97 -20.56 -11.87
C ASP A 227 -13.00 -21.57 -11.35
N PHE A 228 -13.61 -22.34 -12.26
CA PHE A 228 -14.63 -23.32 -11.92
C PHE A 228 -14.08 -24.46 -11.06
N ASP A 229 -12.86 -24.91 -11.36
CA ASP A 229 -12.26 -26.03 -10.65
C ASP A 229 -11.97 -25.64 -9.19
N ALA A 230 -11.49 -24.41 -8.95
CA ALA A 230 -11.29 -23.91 -7.59
C ALA A 230 -12.60 -23.81 -6.79
N VAL A 231 -13.66 -23.23 -7.38
CA VAL A 231 -14.96 -23.14 -6.68
C VAL A 231 -15.61 -24.51 -6.50
N ALA A 232 -15.48 -25.45 -7.45
CA ALA A 232 -15.99 -26.81 -7.29
C ALA A 232 -15.27 -27.56 -6.16
N VAL A 233 -13.95 -27.43 -6.05
CA VAL A 233 -13.16 -27.99 -4.93
C VAL A 233 -13.61 -27.39 -3.60
N HIS A 234 -13.78 -26.07 -3.54
CA HIS A 234 -14.27 -25.34 -2.36
C HIS A 234 -15.65 -25.84 -1.91
N GLU A 235 -16.62 -25.89 -2.82
CA GLU A 235 -17.98 -26.34 -2.52
C GLU A 235 -18.01 -27.82 -2.07
N MET A 236 -17.14 -28.68 -2.62
CA MET A 236 -16.97 -30.04 -2.11
C MET A 236 -16.39 -30.08 -0.69
N GLY A 237 -15.56 -29.10 -0.30
CA GLY A 237 -15.09 -28.93 1.07
C GLY A 237 -16.24 -28.75 2.07
N HIS A 238 -17.24 -27.93 1.73
CA HIS A 238 -18.46 -27.80 2.53
C HIS A 238 -19.21 -29.13 2.67
N ALA A 239 -19.32 -29.91 1.59
CA ALA A 239 -19.92 -31.24 1.65
C ALA A 239 -19.17 -32.17 2.63
N LEU A 240 -17.84 -32.11 2.64
CA LEU A 240 -16.97 -32.96 3.46
C LEU A 240 -16.96 -32.58 4.94
N GLY A 241 -17.21 -31.33 5.33
CA GLY A 241 -17.31 -30.98 6.75
C GLY A 241 -16.86 -29.57 7.13
N PHE A 242 -16.47 -28.73 6.16
CA PHE A 242 -16.24 -27.30 6.39
C PHE A 242 -17.58 -26.58 6.62
N VAL A 243 -18.21 -26.79 7.76
CA VAL A 243 -19.49 -26.21 8.14
C VAL A 243 -19.37 -25.62 9.54
N SER A 244 -20.11 -24.55 9.85
CA SER A 244 -20.06 -23.91 11.17
C SER A 244 -21.44 -23.42 11.60
N ASN A 245 -21.74 -23.50 12.90
CA ASN A 245 -22.95 -22.98 13.51
C ASN A 245 -22.72 -21.63 14.23
N VAL A 246 -21.55 -21.01 14.09
CA VAL A 246 -21.27 -19.69 14.66
C VAL A 246 -22.30 -18.67 14.17
N GLY A 247 -22.87 -17.91 15.10
CA GLY A 247 -23.90 -16.91 14.82
C GLY A 247 -25.29 -17.47 14.49
N LEU A 248 -25.45 -18.79 14.32
CA LEU A 248 -26.74 -19.40 13.97
C LEU A 248 -27.81 -19.14 15.03
N PHE A 249 -27.44 -19.22 16.31
CA PHE A 249 -28.38 -19.05 17.42
C PHE A 249 -28.75 -17.58 17.69
N GLU A 250 -28.00 -16.64 17.11
CA GLU A 250 -28.33 -15.22 17.16
C GLU A 250 -29.44 -14.89 16.16
N ILE A 251 -29.40 -15.53 14.98
CA ILE A 251 -30.40 -15.33 13.92
C ILE A 251 -31.58 -16.31 14.00
N SER A 252 -31.43 -17.42 14.72
CA SER A 252 -32.46 -18.45 14.89
C SER A 252 -32.45 -18.98 16.34
N PRO A 253 -32.93 -18.19 17.32
CA PRO A 253 -32.78 -18.49 18.75
C PRO A 253 -33.56 -19.72 19.23
N THR A 254 -34.56 -20.18 18.46
CA THR A 254 -35.34 -21.39 18.76
C THR A 254 -34.70 -22.67 18.22
N SER A 255 -33.61 -22.56 17.43
CA SER A 255 -32.90 -23.73 16.91
C SER A 255 -32.26 -24.53 18.04
N THR A 256 -32.36 -25.86 17.97
CA THR A 256 -31.70 -26.75 18.92
C THR A 256 -30.19 -26.58 18.85
N ARG A 257 -29.57 -26.25 19.99
CA ARG A 257 -28.13 -25.96 20.10
C ARG A 257 -27.28 -27.17 19.79
N ALA A 258 -26.37 -27.02 18.82
CA ALA A 258 -25.33 -27.99 18.47
C ALA A 258 -24.10 -27.27 17.91
N LEU A 259 -22.94 -27.87 18.14
CA LEU A 259 -21.67 -27.50 17.49
C LEU A 259 -21.53 -28.28 16.19
N THR A 260 -20.94 -27.71 15.16
CA THR A 260 -20.36 -28.55 14.09
C THR A 260 -19.05 -29.15 14.59
N VAL A 261 -18.51 -30.16 13.91
CA VAL A 261 -17.21 -30.73 14.29
C VAL A 261 -16.10 -29.69 14.15
N TRP A 262 -16.18 -28.78 13.17
CA TRP A 262 -15.29 -27.62 13.06
C TRP A 262 -15.32 -26.74 14.33
N ASP A 263 -16.52 -26.42 14.83
CA ASP A 263 -16.68 -25.49 15.96
C ASP A 263 -16.10 -26.04 17.27
N ILE A 264 -15.95 -27.37 17.38
CA ILE A 264 -15.27 -28.02 18.52
C ILE A 264 -13.80 -27.60 18.61
N PHE A 265 -13.19 -27.13 17.53
CA PHE A 265 -11.81 -26.68 17.48
C PHE A 265 -11.68 -25.16 17.30
N ARG A 266 -12.78 -24.41 17.52
CA ARG A 266 -12.81 -22.95 17.36
C ARG A 266 -12.77 -22.21 18.69
N PHE A 267 -11.82 -21.30 18.83
CA PHE A 267 -11.52 -20.60 20.09
C PHE A 267 -11.31 -19.10 19.90
N ARG A 268 -11.21 -18.38 21.02
CA ARG A 268 -10.55 -17.07 21.06
C ARG A 268 -9.02 -17.26 21.00
N PRO A 269 -8.26 -16.27 20.54
CA PRO A 269 -6.80 -16.37 20.42
C PRO A 269 -6.10 -16.72 21.73
N GLY A 270 -5.00 -17.47 21.64
CA GLY A 270 -4.13 -17.84 22.76
C GLY A 270 -4.47 -19.19 23.41
N THR A 271 -5.23 -20.05 22.74
CA THR A 271 -5.48 -21.41 23.22
C THR A 271 -4.21 -22.25 23.07
N THR A 272 -3.94 -23.08 24.08
CA THR A 272 -2.81 -24.01 24.10
C THR A 272 -3.31 -25.38 24.51
N MET A 273 -2.53 -26.44 24.28
CA MET A 273 -2.88 -27.78 24.77
C MET A 273 -3.12 -27.84 26.29
N ALA A 274 -2.49 -26.97 27.08
CA ALA A 274 -2.71 -26.89 28.52
C ALA A 274 -4.08 -26.29 28.88
N THR A 275 -4.61 -25.37 28.06
CA THR A 275 -5.90 -24.70 28.29
C THR A 275 -7.05 -25.30 27.46
N PHE A 276 -6.73 -26.17 26.49
CA PHE A 276 -7.64 -26.73 25.48
C PHE A 276 -8.92 -27.32 26.06
N THR A 277 -8.81 -28.15 27.11
CA THR A 277 -9.97 -28.82 27.70
C THR A 277 -10.95 -27.84 28.36
N ALA A 278 -10.44 -26.80 29.02
CA ALA A 278 -11.26 -25.86 29.79
C ALA A 278 -11.74 -24.65 28.97
N ALA A 279 -11.01 -24.28 27.92
CA ALA A 279 -11.30 -23.10 27.12
C ALA A 279 -12.67 -23.20 26.43
N ALA A 280 -13.44 -22.12 26.48
CA ALA A 280 -14.73 -22.07 25.80
C ALA A 280 -14.55 -22.03 24.27
N ARG A 281 -15.36 -22.82 23.55
CA ARG A 281 -15.46 -22.73 22.10
C ARG A 281 -16.31 -21.54 21.70
N VAL A 282 -16.05 -20.97 20.53
CA VAL A 282 -16.77 -19.79 20.04
C VAL A 282 -17.92 -20.21 19.15
N LEU A 283 -19.14 -19.80 19.51
CA LEU A 283 -20.34 -19.90 18.70
C LEU A 283 -21.06 -18.56 18.50
N SER A 284 -20.60 -17.49 19.14
CA SER A 284 -21.08 -16.14 18.87
C SER A 284 -20.38 -15.49 17.67
N THR A 285 -21.08 -14.57 17.00
CA THR A 285 -20.54 -13.76 15.91
C THR A 285 -19.52 -12.73 16.44
N GLY A 286 -18.49 -12.46 15.66
CA GLY A 286 -17.52 -11.41 15.91
C GLY A 286 -16.43 -11.75 16.91
N GLY A 287 -15.61 -10.74 17.23
CA GLY A 287 -14.30 -10.90 17.89
C GLY A 287 -13.32 -11.75 17.07
N GLU A 288 -12.06 -11.81 17.46
CA GLU A 288 -11.13 -12.74 16.81
C GLU A 288 -11.50 -14.19 17.14
N GLN A 289 -11.40 -15.06 16.12
CA GLN A 289 -11.67 -16.48 16.23
C GLN A 289 -10.54 -17.26 15.55
N ARG A 290 -10.13 -18.36 16.18
CA ARG A 290 -9.01 -19.19 15.76
C ARG A 290 -9.45 -20.65 15.71
N PHE A 291 -9.03 -21.36 14.67
CA PHE A 291 -9.00 -22.82 14.68
C PHE A 291 -7.73 -23.28 15.40
N TYR A 292 -7.88 -24.20 16.34
CA TYR A 292 -6.77 -24.76 17.11
C TYR A 292 -6.99 -26.25 17.38
N ASP A 293 -6.03 -27.04 16.95
CA ASP A 293 -5.97 -28.50 16.97
C ASP A 293 -4.66 -29.01 17.61
N GLY A 294 -3.90 -28.12 18.27
CA GLY A 294 -2.55 -28.40 18.75
C GLY A 294 -1.43 -27.83 17.87
N HIS A 295 -1.74 -27.36 16.66
CA HIS A 295 -0.83 -26.62 15.78
C HIS A 295 -0.98 -25.10 15.94
N PRO A 296 -0.13 -24.27 15.30
CA PRO A 296 -0.31 -22.82 15.33
C PRO A 296 -1.72 -22.40 14.92
N GLU A 297 -2.31 -21.48 15.70
CA GLU A 297 -3.69 -21.01 15.51
C GLU A 297 -3.91 -20.43 14.10
N LEU A 298 -4.92 -20.93 13.39
CA LEU A 298 -5.32 -20.40 12.09
C LEU A 298 -6.51 -19.45 12.23
N ALA A 299 -6.46 -18.31 11.56
CA ALA A 299 -7.55 -17.34 11.58
C ALA A 299 -8.79 -17.89 10.86
N THR A 300 -9.96 -17.74 11.45
CA THR A 300 -11.25 -18.14 10.84
C THR A 300 -12.15 -16.93 10.64
N SER A 301 -13.08 -17.03 9.69
CA SER A 301 -14.12 -16.01 9.52
C SER A 301 -15.06 -15.96 10.73
N THR A 302 -15.61 -14.78 11.00
CA THR A 302 -16.26 -14.46 12.28
C THR A 302 -17.66 -13.89 12.12
N GLY A 303 -18.15 -13.72 10.90
CA GLY A 303 -19.53 -13.35 10.61
C GLY A 303 -20.52 -14.49 10.86
N ASN A 304 -21.79 -14.12 10.95
CA ASN A 304 -22.90 -15.06 11.10
C ASN A 304 -23.16 -15.84 9.80
N PRO A 305 -24.12 -16.79 9.78
CA PRO A 305 -24.46 -17.58 8.60
C PRO A 305 -24.66 -16.77 7.32
N TYR A 306 -25.29 -15.59 7.42
CA TYR A 306 -25.57 -14.73 6.27
C TYR A 306 -24.37 -13.86 5.85
N GLY A 307 -23.20 -14.04 6.45
CA GLY A 307 -22.03 -13.19 6.19
C GLY A 307 -22.21 -11.77 6.72
N SER A 308 -22.95 -11.60 7.80
CA SER A 308 -23.17 -10.29 8.46
C SER A 308 -22.72 -10.31 9.92
N GLY A 309 -22.45 -9.14 10.49
CA GLY A 309 -21.76 -9.04 11.77
C GLY A 309 -20.31 -9.56 11.69
N GLY A 310 -19.57 -9.43 12.79
CA GLY A 310 -18.18 -9.87 12.85
C GLY A 310 -17.33 -9.24 11.74
N ASP A 311 -16.67 -10.08 10.94
CA ASP A 311 -15.84 -9.66 9.80
C ASP A 311 -16.56 -9.66 8.45
N GLY A 312 -17.88 -9.84 8.43
CA GLY A 312 -18.68 -9.85 7.20
C GLY A 312 -18.42 -11.07 6.31
N ARG A 313 -17.82 -12.14 6.84
CA ARG A 313 -17.57 -13.41 6.15
C ARG A 313 -18.15 -14.57 6.96
N GLN A 314 -18.78 -15.52 6.31
CA GLN A 314 -19.42 -16.65 6.99
C GLN A 314 -18.39 -17.50 7.74
N ALA A 315 -18.72 -17.89 8.97
CA ALA A 315 -17.79 -18.60 9.84
C ALA A 315 -17.34 -19.99 9.37
N SER A 316 -18.00 -20.68 8.43
CA SER A 316 -17.55 -21.96 7.85
C SER A 316 -16.28 -21.87 6.98
N HIS A 317 -15.54 -20.77 7.08
CA HIS A 317 -14.39 -20.44 6.25
C HIS A 317 -13.16 -20.06 7.07
N TRP A 318 -12.00 -20.20 6.43
CA TRP A 318 -10.79 -19.51 6.84
C TRP A 318 -10.96 -18.00 6.75
N LYS A 319 -10.13 -17.26 7.49
CA LYS A 319 -10.10 -15.80 7.35
C LYS A 319 -9.70 -15.44 5.91
N ALA A 320 -10.52 -14.62 5.25
CA ALA A 320 -10.28 -14.18 3.88
C ALA A 320 -8.90 -13.52 3.74
N ASP A 321 -8.15 -13.94 2.72
CA ASP A 321 -6.82 -13.42 2.42
C ASP A 321 -6.83 -11.92 2.10
N GLU A 322 -7.90 -11.41 1.50
CA GLU A 322 -8.08 -9.96 1.29
C GLU A 322 -8.11 -9.15 2.61
N GLN A 323 -8.53 -9.77 3.71
CA GLN A 323 -8.67 -9.12 5.01
C GLN A 323 -7.42 -9.30 5.87
N SER A 324 -6.72 -10.42 5.70
CA SER A 324 -5.55 -10.79 6.51
C SER A 324 -4.21 -10.56 5.80
N GLY A 325 -4.21 -10.44 4.47
CA GLY A 325 -3.03 -10.51 3.63
C GLY A 325 -2.43 -11.91 3.48
N VAL A 326 -3.10 -12.96 4.01
CA VAL A 326 -2.57 -14.32 4.11
C VAL A 326 -3.58 -15.33 3.56
N TYR A 327 -3.18 -16.05 2.52
CA TYR A 327 -3.95 -17.20 2.01
C TYR A 327 -3.75 -18.42 2.90
N ILE A 328 -4.81 -18.87 3.56
CA ILE A 328 -4.78 -20.01 4.49
C ILE A 328 -5.08 -21.32 3.76
N GLY A 329 -6.07 -21.34 2.88
CA GLY A 329 -6.51 -22.55 2.18
C GLY A 329 -7.69 -22.30 1.24
N ILE A 330 -8.10 -23.32 0.50
CA ILE A 330 -9.16 -23.23 -0.52
C ILE A 330 -10.50 -22.81 0.07
N MET A 331 -10.69 -23.05 1.37
CA MET A 331 -11.88 -22.65 2.13
C MET A 331 -11.83 -21.19 2.59
N ASP A 332 -11.06 -20.36 1.89
CA ASP A 332 -11.20 -18.90 1.86
C ASP A 332 -12.58 -18.55 1.25
N PRO A 333 -13.37 -17.65 1.86
CA PRO A 333 -14.72 -17.36 1.41
C PRO A 333 -14.77 -16.59 0.09
N THR A 334 -13.61 -16.32 -0.53
CA THR A 334 -13.45 -15.33 -1.57
C THR A 334 -12.51 -15.76 -2.69
N LEU A 335 -12.90 -15.48 -3.94
CA LEU A 335 -12.09 -15.77 -5.11
C LEU A 335 -12.23 -14.65 -6.14
N SER A 336 -11.14 -13.92 -6.39
CA SER A 336 -11.09 -12.87 -7.42
C SER A 336 -11.04 -13.47 -8.82
N SER A 337 -11.65 -12.78 -9.78
CA SER A 337 -11.60 -13.17 -11.20
C SER A 337 -10.17 -13.22 -11.72
N GLY A 338 -9.85 -14.20 -12.56
CA GLY A 338 -8.50 -14.39 -13.09
C GLY A 338 -7.48 -14.98 -12.10
N VAL A 339 -7.91 -15.38 -10.89
CA VAL A 339 -7.02 -15.95 -9.86
C VAL A 339 -7.31 -17.44 -9.68
N ARG A 340 -6.23 -18.22 -9.56
CA ARG A 340 -6.27 -19.62 -9.14
C ARG A 340 -6.04 -19.72 -7.63
N LYS A 341 -6.94 -20.40 -6.92
CA LYS A 341 -6.74 -20.86 -5.52
C LYS A 341 -6.75 -22.40 -5.52
N THR A 342 -5.92 -23.02 -4.69
CA THR A 342 -5.82 -24.48 -4.56
C THR A 342 -5.90 -24.92 -3.11
N MET A 343 -6.29 -26.16 -2.86
CA MET A 343 -6.19 -26.77 -1.53
C MET A 343 -4.78 -26.58 -0.96
N SER A 344 -4.73 -26.19 0.30
CA SER A 344 -3.50 -26.13 1.09
C SER A 344 -3.47 -27.30 2.08
N SER A 345 -2.30 -27.52 2.67
CA SER A 345 -2.13 -28.43 3.80
C SER A 345 -2.94 -28.03 5.03
N ASN A 346 -3.36 -26.77 5.18
CA ASN A 346 -4.23 -26.35 6.28
C ASN A 346 -5.66 -26.88 6.09
N ASP A 347 -6.16 -26.93 4.85
CA ASP A 347 -7.46 -27.55 4.55
C ASP A 347 -7.43 -29.05 4.89
N LEU A 348 -6.33 -29.71 4.52
CA LEU A 348 -6.13 -31.12 4.80
C LEU A 348 -5.97 -31.42 6.30
N GLN A 349 -5.20 -30.60 7.01
CA GLN A 349 -5.03 -30.70 8.47
C GLN A 349 -6.35 -30.53 9.22
N MET A 350 -7.21 -29.61 8.76
CA MET A 350 -8.54 -29.49 9.34
C MET A 350 -9.38 -30.75 9.11
N LEU A 351 -9.38 -31.31 7.88
CA LEU A 351 -10.12 -32.54 7.61
C LEU A 351 -9.62 -33.71 8.47
N GLU A 352 -8.30 -33.82 8.65
CA GLU A 352 -7.69 -34.79 9.56
C GLU A 352 -8.21 -34.57 11.00
N THR A 353 -8.13 -33.33 11.49
CA THR A 353 -8.60 -32.95 12.83
C THR A 353 -10.05 -33.36 13.10
N VAL A 354 -10.95 -33.18 12.12
CA VAL A 354 -12.37 -33.51 12.33
C VAL A 354 -12.70 -34.99 12.15
N GLY A 355 -11.74 -35.83 11.73
CA GLY A 355 -11.87 -37.29 11.73
C GLY A 355 -11.68 -37.99 10.39
N TYR A 356 -11.24 -37.29 9.33
CA TYR A 356 -10.74 -37.96 8.13
C TYR A 356 -9.30 -38.46 8.35
N THR A 357 -8.88 -39.44 7.56
CA THR A 357 -7.49 -39.87 7.46
C THR A 357 -6.93 -39.28 6.17
N ILE A 358 -5.80 -38.57 6.23
CA ILE A 358 -5.18 -37.93 5.07
C ILE A 358 -3.88 -38.66 4.66
N SER A 359 -3.53 -38.57 3.38
CA SER A 359 -2.34 -39.22 2.78
C SER A 359 -1.04 -38.57 3.23
N GLY A 360 -0.28 -39.28 4.07
CA GLY A 360 1.00 -38.81 4.60
C GLY A 360 0.79 -37.90 5.80
N THR A 361 1.68 -37.98 6.78
CA THR A 361 1.69 -37.04 7.91
C THR A 361 1.75 -35.64 7.32
N VAL A 362 0.68 -34.86 7.46
CA VAL A 362 0.76 -33.41 7.25
C VAL A 362 1.61 -32.88 8.39
N THR A 363 2.94 -32.91 8.23
CA THR A 363 3.76 -31.91 8.89
C THR A 363 3.20 -30.57 8.40
N PRO A 364 2.64 -29.73 9.29
CA PRO A 364 2.11 -28.45 8.88
C PRO A 364 3.18 -27.74 8.04
N PRO A 365 2.78 -27.01 6.98
CA PRO A 365 3.74 -26.17 6.28
C PRO A 365 4.34 -25.29 7.38
N PRO A 366 5.69 -25.21 7.49
CA PRO A 366 6.31 -24.38 8.50
C PRO A 366 5.65 -22.99 8.44
N PRO A 367 5.28 -22.39 9.59
CA PRO A 367 4.47 -21.18 9.64
C PRO A 367 4.99 -20.17 8.62
N ALA A 368 4.08 -19.64 7.80
CA ALA A 368 4.44 -18.69 6.74
C ALA A 368 5.30 -17.59 7.34
N CYS A 369 6.46 -17.39 6.73
CA CYS A 369 7.45 -16.50 7.29
C CYS A 369 6.96 -15.06 7.30
N THR A 370 6.74 -14.52 8.49
CA THR A 370 6.54 -13.09 8.70
C THR A 370 7.89 -12.40 8.92
N TYR A 371 8.01 -11.18 8.39
CA TYR A 371 9.23 -10.36 8.48
C TYR A 371 8.91 -8.94 8.91
N SER A 372 9.77 -8.37 9.76
CA SER A 372 9.78 -6.96 10.08
C SER A 372 11.17 -6.37 9.93
N LEU A 373 11.24 -5.11 9.50
CA LEU A 373 12.49 -4.37 9.40
C LEU A 373 12.69 -3.54 10.67
N SER A 374 13.95 -3.39 11.12
CA SER A 374 14.27 -2.53 12.26
C SER A 374 13.94 -1.05 12.02
N ALA A 375 13.83 -0.64 10.75
CA ALA A 375 13.32 0.64 10.29
C ALA A 375 12.81 0.50 8.84
N THR A 376 11.87 1.34 8.43
CA THR A 376 11.36 1.38 7.04
C THR A 376 12.02 2.47 6.19
N THR A 377 12.75 3.40 6.82
CA THR A 377 13.40 4.53 6.13
C THR A 377 14.78 4.82 6.71
N ALA A 378 15.70 5.31 5.87
CA ALA A 378 16.97 5.90 6.29
C ALA A 378 17.30 7.17 5.49
N SER A 379 18.15 8.01 6.08
CA SER A 379 18.68 9.21 5.43
C SER A 379 20.17 9.06 5.17
N ALA A 380 20.61 9.42 3.96
CA ALA A 380 22.01 9.40 3.57
C ALA A 380 22.50 10.82 3.26
N ALA A 381 23.73 11.11 3.68
CA ALA A 381 24.40 12.35 3.32
C ALA A 381 24.71 12.41 1.83
N ILE A 382 25.04 13.62 1.34
CA ILE A 382 25.40 13.86 -0.05
C ILE A 382 26.65 13.07 -0.50
N THR A 383 27.58 12.82 0.42
CA THR A 383 28.78 12.00 0.18
C THR A 383 28.46 10.52 0.00
N GLY A 384 27.22 10.10 0.25
CA GLY A 384 26.86 8.69 0.34
C GLY A 384 27.53 8.03 1.55
N GLY A 385 27.65 6.71 1.49
CA GLY A 385 28.27 5.91 2.55
C GLY A 385 27.54 4.59 2.82
N PRO A 386 28.05 3.79 3.77
CA PRO A 386 27.43 2.55 4.18
C PRO A 386 26.16 2.81 5.03
N GLY A 387 25.20 1.91 4.93
CA GLY A 387 24.03 1.83 5.81
C GLY A 387 23.65 0.37 6.06
N SER A 388 22.84 0.13 7.08
CA SER A 388 22.33 -1.20 7.37
C SER A 388 20.91 -1.15 7.94
N VAL A 389 20.20 -2.26 7.80
CA VAL A 389 18.86 -2.47 8.37
C VAL A 389 18.73 -3.92 8.83
N GLY A 390 18.21 -4.11 10.04
CA GLY A 390 17.95 -5.44 10.59
C GLY A 390 16.66 -6.03 10.02
N VAL A 391 16.69 -7.33 9.77
CA VAL A 391 15.54 -8.16 9.38
C VAL A 391 15.24 -9.09 10.55
N THR A 392 14.05 -8.98 11.11
CA THR A 392 13.52 -9.92 12.09
C THR A 392 12.55 -10.84 11.39
N SER A 393 12.72 -12.15 11.58
CA SER A 393 11.86 -13.18 11.03
C SER A 393 11.20 -13.99 12.16
N SER A 394 10.01 -14.52 11.87
CA SER A 394 9.26 -15.39 12.79
C SER A 394 9.95 -16.73 13.07
N SER A 395 10.85 -17.21 12.21
CA SER A 395 11.59 -18.45 12.40
C SER A 395 13.00 -18.37 11.82
N SER A 396 13.95 -19.12 12.38
CA SER A 396 15.34 -19.22 11.90
C SER A 396 15.46 -19.87 10.52
N THR A 397 14.43 -20.59 10.06
CA THR A 397 14.40 -21.28 8.75
C THR A 397 13.87 -20.40 7.61
N CYS A 398 13.38 -19.20 7.92
CA CYS A 398 12.72 -18.34 6.96
C CYS A 398 13.70 -17.64 6.03
N ALA A 399 13.75 -18.07 4.76
CA ALA A 399 14.59 -17.47 3.75
C ALA A 399 14.04 -16.12 3.28
N TRP A 400 14.91 -15.16 2.99
CA TRP A 400 14.53 -13.86 2.46
C TRP A 400 15.62 -13.32 1.54
N SER A 401 15.24 -12.38 0.67
CA SER A 401 16.14 -11.69 -0.26
C SER A 401 16.05 -10.18 -0.11
N ALA A 402 17.12 -9.48 -0.47
CA ALA A 402 17.23 -8.03 -0.50
C ALA A 402 17.75 -7.58 -1.87
N THR A 403 16.95 -6.78 -2.59
CA THR A 403 17.31 -6.25 -3.91
C THR A 403 17.06 -4.75 -3.94
N SER A 404 18.03 -3.97 -4.43
CA SER A 404 17.80 -2.55 -4.66
C SER A 404 17.20 -2.30 -6.04
N THR A 405 16.23 -1.39 -6.11
CA THR A 405 15.61 -0.91 -7.35
C THR A 405 16.30 0.35 -7.88
N ALA A 406 17.23 0.93 -7.13
CA ALA A 406 17.94 2.16 -7.47
C ALA A 406 19.41 1.88 -7.78
N SER A 407 19.88 2.26 -8.98
CA SER A 407 21.25 1.97 -9.44
C SER A 407 22.38 2.61 -8.62
N TRP A 408 22.06 3.61 -7.79
CA TRP A 408 23.00 4.31 -6.90
C TRP A 408 22.99 3.76 -5.46
N ILE A 409 22.20 2.72 -5.19
CA ILE A 409 22.22 1.96 -3.93
C ILE A 409 22.63 0.52 -4.26
N SER A 410 23.64 0.00 -3.59
CA SER A 410 24.09 -1.38 -3.78
C SER A 410 24.03 -2.15 -2.48
N VAL A 411 23.33 -3.29 -2.46
CA VAL A 411 23.35 -4.23 -1.34
C VAL A 411 24.73 -4.87 -1.28
N THR A 412 25.48 -4.61 -0.21
CA THR A 412 26.87 -5.06 -0.07
C THR A 412 26.94 -6.41 0.64
N THR A 413 26.07 -6.65 1.62
CA THR A 413 25.95 -7.95 2.32
C THR A 413 24.49 -8.23 2.67
N GLY A 414 24.12 -9.51 2.74
CA GLY A 414 22.73 -9.90 3.04
C GLY A 414 21.80 -9.72 1.84
N ALA A 415 22.27 -9.94 0.61
CA ALA A 415 21.38 -10.00 -0.57
C ALA A 415 20.40 -11.19 -0.47
N ASN A 416 20.79 -12.24 0.25
CA ASN A 416 19.94 -13.35 0.67
C ASN A 416 20.28 -13.70 2.12
N GLY A 417 19.32 -14.20 2.88
CA GLY A 417 19.51 -14.64 4.26
C GLY A 417 18.42 -15.59 4.73
N THR A 418 18.62 -16.17 5.92
CA THR A 418 17.65 -17.07 6.58
C THR A 418 17.51 -16.67 8.05
N GLY A 419 16.29 -16.62 8.55
CA GLY A 419 16.02 -16.20 9.92
C GLY A 419 16.29 -14.72 10.16
N ASN A 420 16.64 -14.36 11.39
CA ASN A 420 17.07 -12.99 11.70
C ASN A 420 18.39 -12.68 11.00
N GLY A 421 18.54 -11.47 10.48
CA GLY A 421 19.79 -11.04 9.88
C GLY A 421 19.86 -9.54 9.64
N THR A 422 20.88 -9.11 8.90
CA THR A 422 21.13 -7.71 8.61
C THR A 422 21.46 -7.55 7.14
N VAL A 423 20.78 -6.61 6.49
CA VAL A 423 21.12 -6.16 5.14
C VAL A 423 22.00 -4.94 5.27
N SER A 424 23.23 -5.02 4.74
CA SER A 424 24.11 -3.86 4.59
C SER A 424 24.06 -3.40 3.15
N TYR A 425 24.05 -2.09 2.96
CA TYR A 425 24.05 -1.46 1.64
C TYR A 425 25.01 -0.28 1.62
N SER A 426 25.35 0.17 0.42
CA SER A 426 26.14 1.37 0.19
C SER A 426 25.37 2.31 -0.72
N VAL A 427 25.47 3.60 -0.42
CA VAL A 427 24.84 4.69 -1.18
C VAL A 427 25.95 5.45 -1.90
N GLN A 428 25.84 5.60 -3.22
CA GLN A 428 26.79 6.40 -4.00
C GLN A 428 26.62 7.91 -3.71
N PRO A 429 27.66 8.74 -3.86
CA PRO A 429 27.55 10.19 -3.75
C PRO A 429 26.50 10.79 -4.71
N ASN A 430 25.87 11.88 -4.29
CA ASN A 430 24.87 12.61 -5.09
C ASN A 430 25.39 14.00 -5.48
N SER A 431 25.60 14.25 -6.77
CA SER A 431 26.01 15.56 -7.29
C SER A 431 24.85 16.44 -7.76
N GLY A 432 23.61 15.93 -7.71
CA GLY A 432 22.40 16.61 -8.19
C GLY A 432 21.45 17.00 -7.06
N SER A 433 20.16 17.14 -7.39
CA SER A 433 19.09 17.39 -6.41
C SER A 433 18.88 16.19 -5.47
N SER A 434 18.20 16.43 -4.34
CA SER A 434 17.85 15.34 -3.41
C SER A 434 17.09 14.23 -4.12
N ARG A 435 17.42 12.98 -3.80
CA ARG A 435 16.88 11.80 -4.47
C ARG A 435 16.46 10.74 -3.46
N SER A 436 15.52 9.89 -3.86
CA SER A 436 15.03 8.78 -3.05
C SER A 436 15.06 7.50 -3.87
N GLY A 437 15.37 6.38 -3.23
CA GLY A 437 15.49 5.06 -3.83
C GLY A 437 15.13 3.97 -2.83
N THR A 438 14.75 2.79 -3.31
CA THR A 438 14.27 1.71 -2.44
C THR A 438 15.11 0.45 -2.52
N ILE A 439 15.06 -0.30 -1.42
CA ILE A 439 15.52 -1.69 -1.34
C ILE A 439 14.30 -2.52 -0.94
N THR A 440 13.96 -3.53 -1.73
CA THR A 440 12.95 -4.53 -1.37
C THR A 440 13.64 -5.63 -0.57
N ILE A 441 13.25 -5.79 0.70
CA ILE A 441 13.86 -6.72 1.66
C ILE A 441 12.76 -7.61 2.23
N ALA A 442 12.83 -8.92 1.99
CA ALA A 442 11.84 -9.89 2.46
C ALA A 442 10.39 -9.51 2.08
N GLY A 443 10.20 -8.92 0.88
CA GLY A 443 8.93 -8.38 0.41
C GLY A 443 8.56 -6.98 0.94
N GLN A 444 9.28 -6.47 1.94
CA GLN A 444 9.06 -5.15 2.53
C GLN A 444 9.82 -4.06 1.78
N THR A 445 9.26 -2.85 1.73
CA THR A 445 9.93 -1.69 1.12
C THR A 445 10.73 -0.90 2.16
N PHE A 446 12.04 -0.76 1.92
CA PHE A 446 12.92 0.11 2.69
C PHE A 446 13.37 1.31 1.84
N THR A 447 13.10 2.53 2.31
CA THR A 447 13.36 3.76 1.54
C THR A 447 14.60 4.49 2.03
N VAL A 448 15.51 4.82 1.12
CA VAL A 448 16.71 5.62 1.40
C VAL A 448 16.53 7.00 0.76
N ASN A 449 16.49 8.04 1.60
CA ASN A 449 16.44 9.42 1.16
C ASN A 449 17.84 10.03 1.22
N GLN A 450 18.40 10.42 0.07
CA GLN A 450 19.71 11.03 -0.01
C GLN A 450 19.63 12.53 -0.28
N SER A 451 20.30 13.31 0.56
CA SER A 451 20.45 14.75 0.36
C SER A 451 21.11 15.08 -0.98
N GLY A 452 20.65 16.16 -1.62
CA GLY A 452 21.29 16.72 -2.82
C GLY A 452 22.14 17.94 -2.53
N CYS A 453 22.72 18.50 -3.60
CA CYS A 453 23.53 19.69 -3.55
C CYS A 453 22.71 20.91 -3.10
N SER A 454 23.21 21.56 -2.05
CA SER A 454 22.82 22.91 -1.66
C SER A 454 24.02 23.85 -1.67
N PHE A 455 23.73 25.13 -1.93
CA PHE A 455 24.73 26.19 -2.04
C PHE A 455 24.31 27.41 -1.23
N THR A 456 25.28 28.04 -0.59
CA THR A 456 25.17 29.35 0.07
C THR A 456 26.25 30.30 -0.46
N LEU A 457 25.95 31.59 -0.43
CA LEU A 457 26.91 32.65 -0.75
C LEU A 457 27.36 33.30 0.56
N SER A 458 28.61 33.76 0.64
CA SER A 458 29.12 34.48 1.82
C SER A 458 28.27 35.70 2.18
N TYR A 459 27.61 36.30 1.18
CA TYR A 459 26.63 37.37 1.32
C TYR A 459 25.81 37.46 0.02
N SER A 460 24.57 37.92 0.09
CA SER A 460 23.64 38.00 -1.06
C SER A 460 23.62 39.35 -1.76
N THR A 461 24.19 40.39 -1.16
CA THR A 461 24.23 41.74 -1.72
C THR A 461 25.54 42.45 -1.44
N ASN A 462 25.98 43.33 -2.35
CA ASN A 462 27.11 44.23 -2.09
C ASN A 462 26.90 45.60 -2.74
N SER A 463 27.57 46.63 -2.21
CA SER A 463 27.43 48.01 -2.64
C SER A 463 28.79 48.62 -2.94
N PHE A 464 28.90 49.33 -4.08
CA PHE A 464 30.14 49.91 -4.57
C PHE A 464 29.99 51.41 -4.90
N PRO A 465 31.07 52.19 -4.83
CA PRO A 465 31.09 53.55 -5.36
C PRO A 465 30.92 53.55 -6.88
N SER A 466 30.73 54.74 -7.48
CA SER A 466 30.52 54.90 -8.91
C SER A 466 31.72 54.52 -9.79
N ASN A 467 32.93 54.39 -9.22
CA ASN A 467 34.14 54.05 -9.96
C ASN A 467 34.14 52.57 -10.39
N SER A 468 34.98 52.23 -11.37
CA SER A 468 35.26 50.84 -11.71
C SER A 468 35.79 50.11 -10.47
N SER A 469 35.21 48.96 -10.16
CA SER A 469 35.49 48.24 -8.92
C SER A 469 35.63 46.74 -9.18
N THR A 470 36.38 46.04 -8.35
CA THR A 470 36.44 44.57 -8.33
C THR A 470 35.77 44.05 -7.06
N GLY A 471 35.13 42.88 -7.15
CA GLY A 471 34.59 42.18 -5.99
C GLY A 471 34.72 40.67 -6.13
N SER A 472 34.56 39.96 -5.02
CA SER A 472 34.51 38.51 -5.02
C SER A 472 33.54 37.98 -3.97
N VAL A 473 32.83 36.90 -4.29
CA VAL A 473 31.88 36.24 -3.38
C VAL A 473 32.24 34.76 -3.28
N ILE A 474 32.21 34.22 -2.06
CA ILE A 474 32.52 32.81 -1.81
C ILE A 474 31.23 31.99 -1.97
N VAL A 475 31.34 30.87 -2.68
CA VAL A 475 30.32 29.84 -2.81
C VAL A 475 30.68 28.70 -1.85
N THR A 476 29.79 28.41 -0.92
CA THR A 476 29.90 27.23 -0.04
C THR A 476 28.92 26.18 -0.51
N ALA A 477 29.43 25.01 -0.87
CA ALA A 477 28.64 23.87 -1.31
C ALA A 477 28.53 22.81 -0.21
N SER A 478 27.38 22.14 -0.14
CA SER A 478 27.16 21.03 0.80
C SER A 478 28.07 19.80 0.59
N GLY A 479 28.72 19.66 -0.57
CA GLY A 479 29.64 18.56 -0.87
C GLY A 479 30.62 18.91 -2.00
N GLY A 480 31.77 18.23 -2.03
CA GLY A 480 32.84 18.48 -3.01
C GLY A 480 32.49 18.13 -4.47
N THR A 481 31.47 17.29 -4.67
CA THR A 481 30.96 16.87 -5.98
C THR A 481 29.91 17.82 -6.55
N CYS A 482 29.53 18.86 -5.82
CA CYS A 482 28.48 19.78 -6.24
C CYS A 482 29.00 20.79 -7.28
N SER A 483 28.63 20.58 -8.53
CA SER A 483 28.91 21.51 -9.63
C SER A 483 27.97 22.70 -9.60
N TRP A 484 28.50 23.88 -9.86
CA TRP A 484 27.75 25.12 -9.96
C TRP A 484 28.32 26.01 -11.07
N ALA A 485 27.48 26.96 -11.53
CA ALA A 485 27.83 27.96 -12.53
C ALA A 485 27.50 29.37 -12.01
N ALA A 486 28.20 30.37 -12.53
CA ALA A 486 27.97 31.77 -12.28
C ALA A 486 27.78 32.50 -13.62
N VAL A 487 26.69 33.26 -13.74
CA VAL A 487 26.40 34.06 -14.94
C VAL A 487 26.10 35.50 -14.54
N SER A 488 26.52 36.44 -15.38
CA SER A 488 26.14 37.84 -15.22
C SER A 488 24.83 38.13 -15.92
N ASN A 489 23.92 38.83 -15.23
CA ASN A 489 22.64 39.24 -15.78
C ASN A 489 22.67 40.67 -16.32
N ASN A 490 23.80 41.38 -16.19
CA ASN A 490 23.94 42.78 -16.60
C ASN A 490 25.30 43.01 -17.28
N SER A 491 25.30 43.72 -18.40
CA SER A 491 26.50 43.94 -19.23
C SER A 491 27.63 44.71 -18.54
N TRP A 492 27.32 45.57 -17.55
CA TRP A 492 28.32 46.34 -16.80
C TRP A 492 28.98 45.54 -15.66
N ILE A 493 28.59 44.28 -15.45
CA ILE A 493 29.18 43.35 -14.50
C ILE A 493 29.82 42.21 -15.31
N THR A 494 31.13 42.02 -15.17
CA THR A 494 31.87 40.95 -15.87
C THR A 494 32.44 39.98 -14.85
N ILE A 495 32.17 38.68 -15.01
CA ILE A 495 32.81 37.63 -14.20
C ILE A 495 34.23 37.44 -14.76
N THR A 496 35.23 37.63 -13.90
CA THR A 496 36.65 37.52 -14.26
C THR A 496 37.27 36.21 -13.80
N GLY A 497 36.63 35.48 -12.88
CA GLY A 497 37.04 34.15 -12.45
C GLY A 497 35.91 33.40 -11.75
N GLY A 498 35.91 32.06 -11.87
CA GLY A 498 34.89 31.22 -11.23
C GLY A 498 33.53 31.23 -11.95
N ALA A 499 33.50 31.29 -13.30
CA ALA A 499 32.26 31.17 -14.08
C ALA A 499 31.59 29.78 -13.93
N ALA A 500 32.36 28.76 -13.55
CA ALA A 500 31.88 27.46 -13.09
C ALA A 500 32.85 26.89 -12.05
N GLY A 501 32.37 25.98 -11.21
CA GLY A 501 33.17 25.33 -10.18
C GLY A 501 32.52 24.07 -9.61
N THR A 502 33.27 23.34 -8.79
CA THR A 502 32.81 22.15 -8.06
C THR A 502 33.19 22.26 -6.59
N GLY A 503 32.27 21.95 -5.68
CA GLY A 503 32.49 22.13 -4.25
C GLY A 503 32.55 23.60 -3.86
N ASN A 504 33.31 23.92 -2.81
CA ASN A 504 33.52 25.31 -2.39
C ASN A 504 34.37 26.06 -3.42
N GLY A 505 34.07 27.33 -3.65
CA GLY A 505 34.88 28.16 -4.54
C GLY A 505 34.59 29.65 -4.41
N MET A 506 35.17 30.44 -5.31
CA MET A 506 35.07 31.89 -5.31
C MET A 506 34.71 32.38 -6.71
N VAL A 507 33.75 33.31 -6.79
CA VAL A 507 33.42 34.04 -8.02
C VAL A 507 33.99 35.45 -7.90
N SER A 508 34.88 35.81 -8.81
CA SER A 508 35.47 37.14 -8.91
C SER A 508 34.86 37.90 -10.09
N TYR A 509 34.62 39.19 -9.92
CA TYR A 509 33.98 40.03 -10.92
C TYR A 509 34.52 41.46 -10.93
N THR A 510 34.36 42.13 -12.07
CA THR A 510 34.63 43.56 -12.27
C THR A 510 33.34 44.30 -12.59
N LEU A 511 33.26 45.53 -12.13
CA LEU A 511 32.19 46.48 -12.42
C LEU A 511 32.76 47.61 -13.28
N GLU A 512 32.09 47.94 -14.36
CA GLU A 512 32.36 49.20 -15.08
C GLU A 512 31.99 50.40 -14.20
N ALA A 513 32.57 51.57 -14.47
CA ALA A 513 32.18 52.79 -13.76
C ALA A 513 30.73 53.17 -14.09
N ASN A 514 29.95 53.59 -13.08
CA ASN A 514 28.63 54.17 -13.27
C ASN A 514 28.78 55.65 -13.60
N THR A 515 28.48 56.04 -14.83
CA THR A 515 28.50 57.44 -15.28
C THR A 515 27.10 58.09 -15.23
N SER A 516 26.06 57.34 -14.83
CA SER A 516 24.69 57.83 -14.71
C SER A 516 24.50 58.68 -13.45
N ALA A 517 23.57 59.64 -13.55
CA ALA A 517 23.08 60.47 -12.45
C ALA A 517 22.46 59.68 -11.29
N ALA A 518 22.00 58.45 -11.57
CA ALA A 518 21.30 57.59 -10.62
C ALA A 518 22.18 56.39 -10.23
N SER A 519 21.97 55.89 -9.00
CA SER A 519 22.47 54.58 -8.64
C SER A 519 21.88 53.52 -9.57
N ARG A 520 22.67 52.48 -9.87
CA ARG A 520 22.23 51.35 -10.68
C ARG A 520 22.34 50.06 -9.90
N THR A 521 21.41 49.14 -10.16
CA THR A 521 21.39 47.81 -9.55
C THR A 521 21.45 46.75 -10.64
N GLY A 522 22.21 45.69 -10.38
CA GLY A 522 22.37 44.55 -11.28
C GLY A 522 22.61 43.29 -10.46
N SER A 523 22.73 42.14 -11.12
CA SER A 523 22.90 40.88 -10.42
C SER A 523 23.78 39.88 -11.16
N LEU A 524 24.35 38.97 -10.38
CA LEU A 524 24.91 37.70 -10.83
C LEU A 524 23.98 36.57 -10.39
N THR A 525 23.78 35.56 -11.22
CA THR A 525 23.16 34.30 -10.81
C THR A 525 24.28 33.30 -10.54
N ILE A 526 24.51 32.94 -9.28
CA ILE A 526 25.63 32.10 -8.82
C ILE A 526 25.08 30.87 -8.12
N ALA A 527 25.37 29.68 -8.64
CA ALA A 527 24.87 28.42 -8.11
C ALA A 527 23.33 28.40 -7.92
N GLY A 528 22.61 29.05 -8.84
CA GLY A 528 21.15 29.24 -8.77
C GLY A 528 20.68 30.29 -7.76
N ARG A 529 21.58 30.99 -7.06
CA ARG A 529 21.27 32.09 -6.12
C ARG A 529 21.48 33.44 -6.80
N VAL A 530 20.61 34.40 -6.49
CA VAL A 530 20.75 35.78 -6.97
C VAL A 530 21.66 36.56 -6.03
N PHE A 531 22.74 37.12 -6.56
CA PHE A 531 23.66 38.02 -5.89
C PHE A 531 23.48 39.43 -6.44
N THR A 532 23.00 40.36 -5.61
CA THR A 532 22.61 41.71 -6.04
C THR A 532 23.73 42.72 -5.79
N ILE A 533 24.05 43.52 -6.80
CA ILE A 533 25.07 44.56 -6.74
C ILE A 533 24.41 45.93 -6.93
N THR A 534 24.67 46.85 -6.01
CA THR A 534 24.28 48.25 -6.16
C THR A 534 25.52 49.11 -6.36
N GLN A 535 25.53 49.92 -7.40
CA GLN A 535 26.61 50.86 -7.67
C GLN A 535 26.08 52.29 -7.57
N ALA A 536 26.70 53.10 -6.72
CA ALA A 536 26.29 54.48 -6.47
C ALA A 536 26.39 55.34 -7.75
N ALA A 537 25.66 56.46 -7.77
CA ALA A 537 25.90 57.53 -8.72
C ALA A 537 27.23 58.26 -8.40
N PRO A 538 27.90 58.88 -9.39
CA PRO A 538 29.05 59.74 -9.14
C PRO A 538 28.71 60.87 -8.15
N ALA A 539 29.63 61.13 -7.22
CA ALA A 539 29.55 62.32 -6.39
C ALA A 539 29.74 63.57 -7.26
N CYS A 540 28.89 64.58 -7.04
CA CYS A 540 29.00 65.85 -7.76
C CYS A 540 30.16 66.68 -7.23
N THR A 541 31.08 67.04 -8.11
CA THR A 541 32.13 68.02 -7.83
C THR A 541 31.77 69.34 -8.52
N TYR A 542 31.97 70.46 -7.83
CA TYR A 542 31.67 71.80 -8.36
C TYR A 542 32.95 72.64 -8.33
N THR A 543 33.28 73.26 -9.46
CA THR A 543 34.39 74.22 -9.56
C THR A 543 33.83 75.54 -10.03
N VAL A 544 33.86 76.55 -9.15
CA VAL A 544 33.47 77.93 -9.48
C VAL A 544 34.69 78.65 -10.02
N GLY A 545 34.64 79.15 -11.26
CA GLY A 545 35.71 79.92 -11.86
C GLY A 545 35.90 81.27 -11.17
N SER A 546 37.12 81.79 -11.23
CA SER A 546 37.46 83.09 -10.64
C SER A 546 36.66 84.22 -11.30
N PHE A 547 36.17 85.17 -10.50
CA PHE A 547 35.48 86.36 -10.97
C PHE A 547 35.78 87.55 -10.06
N ASN A 548 35.56 88.76 -10.56
CA ASN A 548 35.78 89.96 -9.78
C ASN A 548 34.68 90.13 -8.71
N THR A 549 35.07 90.29 -7.45
CA THR A 549 34.17 90.50 -6.32
C THR A 549 34.06 91.97 -5.90
N ASN A 550 34.85 92.87 -6.49
CA ASN A 550 34.87 94.30 -6.19
C ASN A 550 34.29 95.10 -7.36
N PHE A 551 33.19 95.82 -7.10
CA PHE A 551 32.45 96.57 -8.12
C PHE A 551 32.48 98.08 -7.84
N PRO A 552 32.55 98.92 -8.89
CA PRO A 552 32.42 100.36 -8.72
C PRO A 552 30.98 100.74 -8.35
N ALA A 553 30.78 101.98 -7.91
CA ALA A 553 29.47 102.51 -7.53
C ALA A 553 28.42 102.43 -8.66
N ARG A 554 28.84 102.45 -9.94
CA ARG A 554 27.92 102.27 -11.08
C ARG A 554 27.33 100.86 -11.17
N GLY A 555 27.88 99.89 -10.46
CA GLY A 555 27.51 98.48 -10.58
C GLY A 555 28.12 97.84 -11.81
N GLY A 556 27.52 96.74 -12.26
CA GLY A 556 27.96 95.99 -13.44
C GLY A 556 27.50 94.54 -13.39
N SER A 557 27.86 93.76 -14.41
CA SER A 557 27.55 92.34 -14.49
C SER A 557 28.81 91.53 -14.72
N VAL A 558 28.91 90.35 -14.11
CA VAL A 558 30.02 89.41 -14.33
C VAL A 558 29.48 88.00 -14.58
N SER A 559 30.02 87.34 -15.60
CA SER A 559 29.70 85.94 -15.90
C SER A 559 30.63 85.03 -15.10
N ILE A 560 30.05 84.10 -14.36
CA ILE A 560 30.75 83.20 -13.43
C ILE A 560 30.57 81.78 -13.94
N PRO A 561 31.61 81.15 -14.51
CA PRO A 561 31.51 79.77 -14.97
C PRO A 561 31.53 78.80 -13.79
N VAL A 562 30.59 77.85 -13.77
CA VAL A 562 30.61 76.70 -12.85
C VAL A 562 30.79 75.44 -13.67
N THR A 563 31.84 74.68 -13.36
CA THR A 563 32.13 73.38 -13.98
C THR A 563 31.71 72.26 -13.04
N THR A 564 30.87 71.34 -13.53
CA THR A 564 30.39 70.16 -12.80
C THR A 564 29.92 69.07 -13.77
N GLY A 565 29.65 67.86 -13.26
CA GLY A 565 29.06 66.77 -14.05
C GLY A 565 27.70 67.17 -14.62
N SER A 566 27.35 66.69 -15.81
CA SER A 566 26.11 67.06 -16.53
C SER A 566 24.83 66.83 -15.74
N SER A 567 24.85 65.87 -14.80
CA SER A 567 23.73 65.53 -13.92
C SER A 567 23.68 66.28 -12.59
N CYS A 568 24.66 67.14 -12.30
CA CYS A 568 24.81 67.79 -11.01
C CYS A 568 24.09 69.13 -10.97
N SER A 569 23.16 69.28 -10.02
CA SER A 569 22.40 70.51 -9.80
C SER A 569 23.05 71.40 -8.76
N TRP A 570 23.16 72.69 -9.05
CA TRP A 570 23.69 73.70 -8.15
C TRP A 570 22.85 74.98 -8.18
N GLN A 571 23.01 75.81 -7.16
CA GLN A 571 22.28 77.07 -6.99
C GLN A 571 23.25 78.24 -6.84
N ALA A 572 22.77 79.42 -7.23
CA ALA A 572 23.43 80.70 -7.00
C ALA A 572 22.48 81.58 -6.18
N ILE A 573 22.81 81.88 -4.93
CA ILE A 573 21.90 82.53 -3.99
C ILE A 573 22.50 83.85 -3.53
N GLU A 574 21.74 84.92 -3.63
CA GLU A 574 22.02 86.24 -3.06
C GLU A 574 21.17 86.49 -1.80
N ASN A 575 21.66 87.35 -0.90
CA ASN A 575 20.95 87.69 0.34
C ASN A 575 20.51 89.16 0.42
N VAL A 576 20.64 89.92 -0.68
CA VAL A 576 20.35 91.36 -0.74
C VAL A 576 19.73 91.73 -2.08
N SER A 577 18.82 92.70 -2.08
CA SER A 577 18.07 93.13 -3.27
C SER A 577 18.89 93.91 -4.31
N TRP A 578 20.12 94.32 -4.00
CA TRP A 578 21.00 95.01 -4.95
C TRP A 578 21.91 94.07 -5.74
N LEU A 579 21.85 92.78 -5.45
CA LEU A 579 22.44 91.69 -6.22
C LEU A 579 21.32 90.88 -6.86
N SER A 580 21.56 90.32 -8.05
CA SER A 580 20.65 89.34 -8.66
C SER A 580 21.41 88.43 -9.60
N PHE A 581 20.98 87.17 -9.72
CA PHE A 581 21.52 86.23 -10.69
C PHE A 581 20.63 86.11 -11.94
N SER A 582 21.25 85.97 -13.11
CA SER A 582 20.56 85.71 -14.38
C SER A 582 21.23 84.57 -15.16
N PRO A 583 20.47 83.54 -15.60
CA PRO A 583 19.07 83.27 -15.23
C PRO A 583 18.91 82.90 -13.73
N GLY A 584 17.67 82.96 -13.22
CA GLY A 584 17.33 82.63 -11.82
C GLY A 584 17.75 81.23 -11.37
N SER A 585 17.82 81.03 -10.05
CA SER A 585 18.80 80.19 -9.37
C SER A 585 18.40 78.75 -9.03
N THR A 586 18.41 77.87 -10.03
CA THR A 586 18.80 76.45 -9.90
C THR A 586 19.19 75.95 -11.29
N VAL A 587 20.38 75.40 -11.43
CA VAL A 587 20.97 75.03 -12.73
C VAL A 587 21.61 73.66 -12.63
N SER A 588 21.44 72.82 -13.66
CA SER A 588 22.13 71.52 -13.76
C SER A 588 23.23 71.55 -14.81
N GLY A 589 24.30 70.79 -14.57
CA GLY A 589 25.45 70.69 -15.45
C GLY A 589 26.39 71.90 -15.43
N SER A 590 27.46 71.83 -16.22
CA SER A 590 28.42 72.92 -16.38
C SER A 590 27.78 74.10 -17.13
N ARG A 591 27.59 75.24 -16.43
CA ARG A 591 26.96 76.45 -16.98
C ARG A 591 27.51 77.70 -16.29
N SER A 592 27.45 78.83 -16.96
CA SER A 592 27.75 80.14 -16.34
C SER A 592 26.48 80.79 -15.81
N VAL A 593 26.59 81.44 -14.65
CA VAL A 593 25.56 82.33 -14.10
C VAL A 593 26.08 83.77 -14.11
N THR A 594 25.24 84.74 -14.46
CA THR A 594 25.61 86.15 -14.44
C THR A 594 25.19 86.78 -13.12
N LEU A 595 26.14 87.32 -12.36
CA LEU A 595 25.86 88.16 -11.19
C LEU A 595 25.71 89.60 -11.65
N ASN A 596 24.54 90.19 -11.42
CA ASN A 596 24.24 91.60 -11.69
C ASN A 596 24.29 92.39 -10.38
N VAL A 597 25.09 93.45 -10.37
CA VAL A 597 25.27 94.38 -9.25
C VAL A 597 24.62 95.70 -9.62
N SER A 598 23.57 96.06 -8.88
CA SER A 598 22.85 97.32 -9.09
C SER A 598 23.72 98.53 -8.77
N ASN A 599 23.40 99.69 -9.35
CA ASN A 599 24.05 100.94 -9.00
C ASN A 599 23.91 101.28 -7.50
N LYS A 600 24.87 102.05 -7.00
CA LYS A 600 24.91 102.55 -5.64
C LYS A 600 24.99 104.07 -5.63
N ASN A 601 23.95 104.69 -5.10
CA ASN A 601 23.76 106.13 -5.15
C ASN A 601 24.17 106.84 -3.85
N THR A 602 24.93 106.17 -2.98
CA THR A 602 25.34 106.67 -1.65
C THR A 602 26.87 106.63 -1.51
N VAL A 603 27.45 107.56 -0.75
CA VAL A 603 28.91 107.70 -0.55
C VAL A 603 29.58 106.59 0.28
N ARG A 604 28.83 105.83 1.10
CA ARG A 604 29.40 104.73 1.90
C ARG A 604 29.39 103.43 1.11
N SER A 605 30.52 102.70 1.02
CA SER A 605 30.58 101.36 0.43
C SER A 605 29.60 100.37 1.08
N ARG A 606 29.22 99.31 0.35
CA ARG A 606 28.40 98.20 0.88
C ARG A 606 29.02 96.87 0.53
N SER A 607 28.76 95.85 1.34
CA SER A 607 29.12 94.47 1.07
C SER A 607 27.95 93.54 1.35
N ALA A 608 27.95 92.41 0.66
CA ALA A 608 27.03 91.30 0.87
C ALA A 608 27.69 90.00 0.44
N THR A 609 27.08 88.86 0.78
CA THR A 609 27.60 87.55 0.42
C THR A 609 26.69 86.89 -0.60
N VAL A 610 27.30 86.19 -1.56
CA VAL A 610 26.60 85.30 -2.49
C VAL A 610 27.15 83.90 -2.34
N THR A 611 26.29 82.89 -2.48
CA THR A 611 26.69 81.48 -2.44
C THR A 611 26.45 80.87 -3.82
N ILE A 612 27.50 80.35 -4.45
CA ILE A 612 27.45 79.76 -5.80
C ILE A 612 27.97 78.33 -5.69
N ALA A 613 27.13 77.35 -6.05
CA ALA A 613 27.44 75.92 -5.96
C ALA A 613 28.01 75.50 -4.59
N GLY A 614 27.47 76.09 -3.51
CA GLY A 614 27.88 75.84 -2.12
C GLY A 614 29.09 76.65 -1.64
N VAL A 615 29.75 77.43 -2.50
CA VAL A 615 30.90 78.29 -2.14
C VAL A 615 30.46 79.72 -1.93
N THR A 616 30.83 80.32 -0.79
CA THR A 616 30.44 81.70 -0.43
C THR A 616 31.51 82.72 -0.82
N PHE A 617 31.09 83.79 -1.49
CA PHE A 617 31.93 84.91 -1.88
C PHE A 617 31.41 86.22 -1.28
N THR A 618 32.31 87.07 -0.80
CA THR A 618 31.97 88.44 -0.35
C THR A 618 32.08 89.40 -1.51
N ILE A 619 30.96 90.02 -1.88
CA ILE A 619 30.89 91.06 -2.90
C ILE A 619 30.99 92.42 -2.23
N THR A 620 31.92 93.26 -2.67
CA THR A 620 32.04 94.64 -2.21
C THR A 620 31.72 95.61 -3.34
N GLN A 621 31.03 96.69 -3.00
CA GLN A 621 30.72 97.75 -3.94
C GLN A 621 31.09 99.11 -3.35
N SER A 622 31.89 99.88 -4.10
CA SER A 622 32.35 101.20 -3.67
C SER A 622 31.20 102.19 -3.51
N GLY A 623 31.36 103.14 -2.59
CA GLY A 623 30.53 104.35 -2.55
C GLY A 623 30.73 105.22 -3.80
N ARG A 624 29.75 106.07 -4.09
CA ARG A 624 29.80 107.03 -5.20
C ARG A 624 30.73 108.20 -4.90
#